data_AF-A0A2S2KNT0-F1
#
_entry.id   AF-A0A2S2KNT0-F1
#
_cell.length_a   1.000
_cell.length_b   1.000
_cell.length_c   1.000
_cell.angle_alpha   90.00
_cell.angle_beta   90.00
_cell.angle_gamma   90.00
#
_symmetry.space_group_name_H-M   'P 1'
#
loop_
_entity.id
_entity.type
_entity.pdbx_description
1 polymer ?
#
loop_
_entity_poly.entity_id
_entity_poly.type
_entity_poly.pdbx_seq_one_letter_code
_entity_poly.pdbx_strand_id
1 'polypeptide(L)' 'MGIKSPSEYVDFFINLNMGEDVSLLSFISNEKNILKKNLELKNINKEPIKKGIEILELLVREINENGEKTVLGKYQK' A
#
# COMPACT_ATOMS: atom_id res chain seq x y z
N MET A 1 -3.80 7.47 -11.90
CA MET A 1 -3.76 7.63 -10.43
C MET A 1 -2.49 6.97 -9.95
N GLY A 2 -1.50 7.77 -9.56
CA GLY A 2 -0.20 7.26 -9.11
C GLY A 2 -0.02 7.74 -7.69
N ILE A 3 -0.26 6.85 -6.73
CA ILE A 3 0.12 7.09 -5.35
C ILE A 3 1.64 7.22 -5.34
N LYS A 4 2.16 8.39 -4.95
CA LYS A 4 3.59 8.71 -5.04
C LYS A 4 4.31 8.51 -3.71
N SER A 5 3.59 8.25 -2.63
CA SER A 5 4.19 8.18 -1.29
C SER A 5 3.47 7.20 -0.35
N PRO A 6 4.18 6.64 0.63
CA PRO A 6 3.60 5.77 1.65
C PRO A 6 2.43 6.42 2.40
N SER A 7 2.53 7.72 2.69
CA SER A 7 1.48 8.49 3.35
C SER A 7 0.18 8.51 2.56
N GLU A 8 0.24 8.77 1.25
CA GLU A 8 -0.95 8.75 0.39
C GLU A 8 -1.58 7.34 0.34
N TYR A 9 -0.77 6.29 0.45
CA TYR A 9 -1.27 4.91 0.50
C TYR A 9 -2.03 4.61 1.79
N VAL A 10 -1.47 5.02 2.93
CA VAL A 10 -2.12 4.86 4.23
C VAL A 10 -3.36 5.73 4.33
N ASP A 11 -3.31 6.96 3.84
CA ASP A 11 -4.45 7.87 3.80
C ASP A 11 -5.58 7.31 2.91
N PHE A 12 -5.24 6.74 1.75
CA PHE A 12 -6.22 6.07 0.88
C PHE A 12 -6.88 4.87 1.59
N PHE A 13 -6.10 4.05 2.30
CA PHE A 13 -6.63 2.94 3.08
C PHE A 13 -7.59 3.40 4.19
N ILE A 14 -7.23 4.46 4.93
CA ILE A 14 -8.07 5.04 5.99
C ILE A 14 -9.36 5.61 5.38
N ASN A 15 -9.25 6.35 4.27
CA ASN A 15 -10.39 6.94 3.57
C ASN A 15 -11.34 5.91 2.97
N LEU A 16 -10.84 4.72 2.60
CA LEU A 16 -11.68 3.62 2.14
C LEU A 16 -12.61 3.07 3.24
N ASN A 17 -12.35 3.41 4.51
CA ASN A 17 -13.16 3.01 5.67
C ASN A 17 -13.57 1.52 5.61
N MET A 18 -12.58 0.65 5.37
CA MET A 18 -12.74 -0.79 5.10
C MET A 18 -13.36 -1.58 6.28
N GLY A 19 -13.70 -0.93 7.40
CA GLY A 19 -14.19 -1.54 8.63
C GLY A 19 -13.05 -2.02 9.54
N GLU A 20 -13.39 -2.33 10.80
CA GLU A 20 -12.41 -2.80 11.82
C GLU A 20 -11.78 -4.16 11.50
N ASP A 21 -12.34 -4.91 10.56
CA ASP A 21 -11.92 -6.28 10.23
C ASP A 21 -10.76 -6.35 9.21
N VAL A 22 -10.49 -5.25 8.49
CA VAL A 22 -9.46 -5.22 7.46
C VAL A 22 -8.20 -4.54 8.00
N SER A 23 -7.15 -5.31 8.21
CA SER A 23 -5.83 -4.80 8.58
C SER A 23 -5.13 -4.14 7.39
N LEU A 24 -4.33 -3.10 7.65
CA LEU A 24 -3.52 -2.42 6.64
C LEU A 24 -2.58 -3.40 5.90
N LEU A 25 -2.04 -4.40 6.60
CA LEU A 25 -1.20 -5.45 6.02
C LEU A 25 -1.94 -6.29 4.97
N SER A 26 -3.21 -6.63 5.23
CA SER A 26 -4.07 -7.38 4.31
C SER A 26 -4.38 -6.54 3.07
N PHE A 27 -4.70 -5.27 3.29
CA PHE A 27 -4.92 -4.30 2.20
C PHE A 27 -3.69 -4.16 1.30
N ILE A 28 -2.51 -3.92 1.89
CA ILE A 28 -1.25 -3.81 1.14
C ILE A 28 -0.96 -5.09 0.36
N SER A 29 -1.20 -6.26 0.97
CA SER A 29 -1.01 -7.56 0.30
C SER A 29 -1.92 -7.72 -0.92
N ASN A 30 -3.19 -7.33 -0.79
CA ASN A 30 -4.15 -7.35 -1.90
C ASN A 30 -3.73 -6.37 -3.00
N GLU A 31 -3.36 -5.15 -2.64
CA GLU A 31 -2.94 -4.12 -3.59
C GLU A 31 -1.66 -4.52 -4.34
N LYS A 32 -0.68 -5.11 -3.65
CA LYS A 32 0.53 -5.66 -4.26
C LYS A 32 0.19 -6.72 -5.31
N ASN A 33 -0.82 -7.55 -5.05
CA ASN A 33 -1.26 -8.57 -5.99
C ASN A 33 -1.94 -7.95 -7.23
N ILE A 34 -2.75 -6.90 -7.05
CA ILE A 34 -3.35 -6.14 -8.16
C ILE A 34 -2.26 -5.46 -9.00
N LEU A 35 -1.29 -4.81 -8.37
CA LEU A 35 -0.17 -4.17 -9.06
C LEU A 35 0.68 -5.19 -9.84
N LYS A 36 0.92 -6.39 -9.28
CA LYS A 36 1.60 -7.48 -9.99
C LYS A 36 0.83 -7.93 -11.23
N LYS A 37 -0.49 -8.16 -11.12
CA LYS A 37 -1.35 -8.49 -12.28
C LYS A 37 -1.28 -7.40 -13.35
N ASN A 38 -1.29 -6.13 -12.93
CA ASN A 38 -1.13 -4.99 -13.82
C ASN A 38 0.26 -4.93 -14.48
N LEU A 39 1.33 -5.40 -13.81
CA LEU A 39 2.67 -5.50 -14.38
C LEU A 39 2.78 -6.55 -15.51
N GLU A 40 1.97 -7.61 -15.43
CA GLU A 40 1.90 -8.68 -16.43
C GLU A 40 1.18 -8.25 -17.71
N LEU A 41 0.31 -7.24 -17.64
CA LEU A 41 -0.35 -6.67 -18.81
C LEU A 41 0.65 -5.92 -19.70
N LYS A 42 0.73 -6.30 -20.98
CA LYS A 42 1.74 -5.81 -21.94
C LYS A 42 1.61 -4.33 -22.31
N ASN A 43 0.48 -3.69 -22.01
CA ASN A 43 0.11 -2.36 -22.50
C ASN A 43 0.19 -1.23 -21.45
N ILE A 44 0.73 -1.49 -20.25
CA ILE A 44 0.82 -0.47 -19.20
C ILE A 44 2.27 -0.12 -18.85
N ASN A 45 2.47 1.17 -18.53
CA ASN A 45 3.75 1.66 -18.05
C ASN A 45 4.12 1.00 -16.73
N LYS A 46 5.17 0.18 -16.75
CA LYS A 46 5.62 -0.64 -15.63
C LYS A 46 6.37 0.15 -14.56
N GLU A 47 6.94 1.30 -14.91
CA GLU A 47 7.68 2.17 -13.98
C GLU A 47 6.85 2.63 -12.77
N PRO A 48 5.66 3.25 -12.93
CA PRO A 48 4.85 3.67 -11.79
C PRO A 48 4.35 2.47 -10.95
N ILE A 49 4.08 1.33 -11.60
CA ILE A 49 3.66 0.10 -10.91
C ILE A 49 4.79 -0.43 -10.02
N LYS A 50 6.03 -0.48 -10.54
CA LYS A 50 7.20 -0.89 -9.75
C LYS A 50 7.44 0.03 -8.57
N LYS A 51 7.35 1.35 -8.75
CA LYS A 51 7.47 2.32 -7.66
C LYS A 51 6.38 2.13 -6.61
N GLY A 52 5.14 1.87 -7.03
CA GLY A 52 4.04 1.54 -6.11
C GLY A 52 4.34 0.28 -5.29
N ILE A 53 4.82 -0.79 -5.93
CA ILE A 53 5.20 -2.03 -5.23
C ILE A 53 6.32 -1.78 -4.22
N GLU A 54 7.35 -1.01 -4.58
CA GLU A 54 8.46 -0.68 -3.68
C GLU A 54 7.98 0.08 -2.43
N ILE A 55 7.08 1.04 -2.60
CA ILE A 55 6.44 1.77 -1.48
C ILE A 55 5.64 0.80 -0.59
N LEU A 56 4.87 -0.11 -1.19
CA LEU A 56 4.11 -1.11 -0.44
C LEU A 56 5.03 -2.05 0.35
N GLU A 57 6.17 -2.45 -0.22
CA GLU A 57 7.14 -3.29 0.49
C GLU A 57 7.80 -2.57 1.67
N LEU A 58 8.10 -1.28 1.52
CA LEU A 58 8.57 -0.45 2.63
C LEU A 58 7.54 -0.37 3.76
N LEU A 59 6.26 -0.18 3.44
CA LEU A 59 5.19 -0.17 4.44
C LEU A 59 5.04 -1.52 5.14
N VAL A 60 5.07 -2.64 4.40
CA VAL A 60 5.03 -3.99 5.00
C VAL A 60 6.19 -4.20 5.96
N ARG A 61 7.40 -3.77 5.57
CA ARG A 61 8.58 -3.86 6.42
C ARG A 61 8.41 -3.03 7.69
N GLU A 62 7.95 -1.79 7.55
CA GLU A 62 7.71 -0.89 8.69
C GLU A 62 6.63 -1.44 9.63
N ILE A 63 5.58 -2.06 9.10
CA ILE A 63 4.51 -2.74 9.86
C ILE A 63 5.05 -3.96 10.59
N ASN A 64 5.91 -4.76 9.96
CA ASN A 64 6.52 -5.92 10.60
C ASN A 64 7.52 -5.53 11.70
N GLU A 65 8.24 -4.42 11.52
CA GLU A 65 9.23 -3.94 12.51
C GLU A 65 8.59 -3.17 13.68
N ASN A 66 7.61 -2.31 13.42
CA ASN A 66 7.04 -1.38 14.42
C ASN A 66 5.60 -1.71 14.84
N GLY A 67 4.94 -2.64 14.15
CA GLY A 67 3.53 -2.95 14.31
C GLY A 67 2.62 -2.02 13.52
N GLU A 68 1.49 -2.57 13.06
CA GLU A 68 0.53 -1.88 12.19
C GLU A 68 -0.05 -0.60 12.83
N LYS A 69 -0.39 -0.65 14.13
CA LYS A 69 -0.95 0.49 14.85
C LYS A 69 0.00 1.69 14.90
N THR A 70 1.30 1.42 15.06
CA THR A 70 2.35 2.46 15.10
C THR A 70 2.49 3.14 13.74
N VAL A 71 2.48 2.34 12.67
CA VAL A 71 2.54 2.84 11.30
C VAL A 71 1.31 3.68 10.99
N LEU A 72 0.11 3.16 11.25
CA LEU A 72 -1.14 3.92 11.07
C LEU A 72 -1.11 5.25 11.81
N GLY A 73 -0.75 5.27 13.09
CA GLY A 73 -0.65 6.50 13.88
C GLY A 73 0.43 7.49 13.39
N LYS A 74 1.51 7.01 12.78
CA LYS A 74 2.58 7.85 12.21
C LYS A 74 2.10 8.61 10.96
N TYR A 75 1.26 7.98 10.15
CA TYR A 75 0.77 8.54 8.88
C TYR A 75 -0.59 9.26 9.02
N GLN A 76 -1.36 8.99 10.08
CA GLN A 76 -2.66 9.63 10.38
C GLN A 76 -2.53 11.02 11.04
N LYS A 77 -1.52 11.82 10.65
CA LYS A 77 -1.16 13.06 11.34
C LYS A 77 -2.04 14.25 10.98
#